data_AF-A0A4Y7ZLS3-F1
#
_entry.id   AF-A0A4Y7ZLS3-F1
#
_cell.length_a   1.000
_cell.length_b   1.000
_cell.length_c   1.000
_cell.angle_alpha   90.00
_cell.angle_beta   90.00
_cell.angle_gamma   90.00
#
_symmetry.space_group_name_H-M   'P 1'
#
loop_
_entity.id
_entity.type
_entity.pdbx_description
1 polymer ?
#
loop_
_entity_poly.entity_id
_entity_poly.type
_entity_poly.pdbx_seq_one_letter_code
_entity_poly.pdbx_strand_id
1 'polypeptide(L)'
;MGSYCVNRFKDKGRGSFKAVTFTGVVLLLAACSNHVPTKNVYSSLAPTNIPINFTSSYPVISEGVLIADGPYKGLDAYALIKNFAGPRSIESPGLYANNHPGEPHIYEAKDAVVGNHFVFTLHKNNDKDRDVVSIKDRQRNEIKGYAGSSDTLKAFKSEVVSYSWKFKLNEDITMSKNFGHFFQLKAVDGGVGTPILTISGRDKEGEWLEVIHTIHGKKTVLTKVPLEAIKGRWLQVNAYVDYSNDGKLDLMVTDMTNGRRVIDLSLADIDMLRGEGKNDFVRPKWGIYRSLRSQDMLREEEEKVFFADFLVQKLQPSSKS
;
A
#
# COMPACT_ATOMS: atom_id res chain seq x y z
N MET A 1 4.77 59.62 25.92
CA MET A 1 5.08 61.04 25.63
C MET A 1 6.25 61.43 26.51
N GLY A 2 7.42 61.65 25.91
CA GLY A 2 8.68 61.93 26.60
C GLY A 2 9.67 62.57 25.62
N SER A 3 9.76 63.89 25.74
CA SER A 3 10.61 64.93 25.13
C SER A 3 12.06 64.53 24.75
N TYR A 4 12.45 64.80 23.50
CA TYR A 4 13.30 65.91 23.00
C TYR A 4 14.82 65.73 23.18
N CYS A 5 15.57 65.72 22.07
CA CYS A 5 16.38 66.88 21.65
C CYS A 5 17.03 66.65 20.28
N VAL A 6 16.79 67.60 19.38
CA VAL A 6 17.46 67.78 18.09
C VAL A 6 18.39 68.98 18.25
N ASN A 7 19.61 68.93 17.71
CA ASN A 7 20.18 70.11 17.06
C ASN A 7 21.18 69.75 15.94
N ARG A 8 21.01 70.47 14.84
CA ARG A 8 21.74 70.44 13.56
C ARG A 8 22.99 71.32 13.61
N PHE A 9 23.93 71.10 12.68
CA PHE A 9 24.46 72.02 11.64
C PHE A 9 25.60 71.26 10.89
N LYS A 10 25.51 70.91 9.59
CA LYS A 10 25.94 71.65 8.35
C LYS A 10 27.37 72.25 8.48
N ASP A 11 28.32 72.15 7.55
CA ASP A 11 28.28 72.00 6.08
C ASP A 11 29.70 71.67 5.50
N LYS A 12 29.73 71.11 4.28
CA LYS A 12 30.71 71.24 3.16
C LYS A 12 32.18 70.77 3.21
N GLY A 13 32.53 69.96 2.20
CA GLY A 13 33.88 69.86 1.62
C GLY A 13 34.02 68.76 0.56
N ARG A 14 34.14 69.14 -0.72
CA ARG A 14 34.28 68.29 -1.93
C ARG A 14 35.69 67.67 -2.05
N GLY A 15 35.80 66.53 -2.74
CA GLY A 15 36.92 66.32 -3.67
C GLY A 15 37.47 64.89 -3.84
N SER A 16 37.19 64.31 -5.01
CA SER A 16 38.07 63.47 -5.86
C SER A 16 38.49 62.05 -5.45
N PHE A 17 38.06 61.10 -6.30
CA PHE A 17 38.59 59.74 -6.49
C PHE A 17 40.11 59.68 -6.66
N LYS A 18 40.72 58.61 -6.12
CA LYS A 18 41.73 57.77 -6.80
C LYS A 18 41.63 56.32 -6.29
N ALA A 19 41.45 55.40 -7.23
CA ALA A 19 41.57 53.96 -7.01
C ALA A 19 43.04 53.59 -6.82
N VAL A 20 43.34 52.75 -5.83
CA VAL A 20 44.61 52.02 -5.73
C VAL A 20 44.28 50.58 -5.37
N THR A 21 44.53 49.71 -6.33
CA THR A 21 44.52 48.25 -6.21
C THR A 21 45.72 47.82 -5.37
N PHE A 22 45.49 47.03 -4.31
CA PHE A 22 46.54 46.27 -3.64
C PHE A 22 46.19 44.79 -3.66
N THR A 23 47.01 44.04 -4.39
CA THR A 23 46.99 42.60 -4.57
C THR A 23 47.42 41.94 -3.26
N GLY A 24 46.45 41.48 -2.47
CA GLY A 24 46.67 40.67 -1.27
C GLY A 24 46.56 39.19 -1.60
N VAL A 25 47.69 38.50 -1.61
CA VAL A 25 47.80 37.04 -1.73
C VAL A 25 47.13 36.41 -0.51
N VAL A 26 45.98 35.77 -0.70
CA VAL A 26 45.36 34.91 0.32
C VAL A 26 46.01 33.54 0.24
N LEU A 27 46.84 33.24 1.24
CA LEU A 27 47.43 31.93 1.46
C LEU A 27 46.32 30.97 1.96
N LEU A 28 45.67 30.24 1.06
CA LEU A 28 44.85 29.08 1.44
C LEU A 28 45.77 27.90 1.75
N LEU A 29 45.95 27.64 3.04
CA LEU A 29 46.48 26.36 3.52
C LEU A 29 45.44 25.26 3.24
N ALA A 30 45.56 24.62 2.09
CA ALA A 30 44.86 23.38 1.78
C ALA A 30 45.50 22.24 2.58
N ALA A 31 44.92 21.90 3.73
CA ALA A 31 45.18 20.62 4.36
C ALA A 31 44.51 19.53 3.51
N CYS A 32 45.32 18.82 2.72
CA CYS A 32 44.92 17.59 2.04
C CYS A 32 44.57 16.52 3.08
N SER A 33 43.30 16.45 3.48
CA SER A 33 42.77 15.25 4.11
C SER A 33 42.28 14.34 2.99
N ASN A 34 42.96 13.23 2.78
CA ASN A 34 42.60 12.19 1.82
C ASN A 34 41.24 11.61 2.19
N HIS A 35 40.16 12.21 1.71
CA HIS A 35 38.84 11.60 1.73
C HIS A 35 38.82 10.59 0.57
N VAL A 36 39.20 9.35 0.88
CA VAL A 36 38.88 8.22 0.02
C VAL A 36 37.35 8.13 -0.03
N PRO A 37 36.69 8.28 -1.18
CA PRO A 37 35.27 8.00 -1.26
C PRO A 37 35.11 6.50 -1.00
N THR A 38 34.54 6.15 0.14
CA THR A 38 34.08 4.78 0.38
C THR A 38 33.02 4.49 -0.67
N LYS A 39 33.44 3.84 -1.76
CA LYS A 39 32.51 3.15 -2.67
C LYS A 39 31.72 2.20 -1.78
N ASN A 40 30.46 2.52 -1.53
CA ASN A 40 29.51 1.52 -1.07
C ASN A 40 29.44 0.46 -2.16
N VAL A 41 30.23 -0.60 -1.97
CA VAL A 41 30.08 -1.83 -2.71
C VAL A 41 28.77 -2.42 -2.21
N TYR A 42 27.67 -2.04 -2.86
CA TYR A 42 26.46 -2.84 -2.81
C TYR A 42 26.83 -4.17 -3.46
N SER A 43 27.25 -5.12 -2.62
CA SER A 43 27.33 -6.52 -3.00
C SER A 43 25.93 -6.90 -3.49
N SER A 44 25.82 -7.15 -4.80
CA SER A 44 24.63 -7.71 -5.42
C SER A 44 24.46 -9.14 -4.89
N LEU A 45 23.86 -9.26 -3.72
CA LEU A 45 23.33 -10.54 -3.28
C LEU A 45 22.21 -10.86 -4.26
N ALA A 46 22.38 -11.96 -5.00
CA ALA A 46 21.31 -12.54 -5.79
C ALA A 46 20.06 -12.67 -4.89
N PRO A 47 18.85 -12.41 -5.41
CA PRO A 47 17.65 -12.55 -4.62
C PRO A 47 17.62 -13.97 -4.04
N THR A 48 17.77 -14.06 -2.72
CA THR A 48 17.53 -15.31 -2.02
C THR A 48 16.07 -15.62 -2.24
N ASN A 49 15.78 -16.59 -3.12
CA ASN A 49 14.53 -17.30 -3.15
C ASN A 49 14.38 -17.97 -1.78
N ILE A 50 13.89 -17.23 -0.79
CA ILE A 50 13.49 -17.80 0.49
C ILE A 50 12.32 -18.71 0.17
N PRO A 51 12.42 -20.03 0.37
CA PRO A 51 11.28 -20.91 0.18
C PRO A 51 10.16 -20.49 1.12
N ILE A 52 9.00 -20.24 0.52
CA ILE A 52 7.77 -19.78 1.15
C ILE A 52 7.22 -20.94 1.99
N ASN A 53 7.64 -21.06 3.24
CA ASN A 53 7.03 -22.04 4.16
C ASN A 53 5.79 -21.45 4.85
N PHE A 54 4.85 -21.00 4.03
CA PHE A 54 3.44 -21.02 4.37
C PHE A 54 2.72 -21.98 3.40
N THR A 55 3.32 -23.14 3.14
CA THR A 55 2.57 -24.28 2.62
C THR A 55 1.72 -24.79 3.77
N SER A 56 0.43 -24.46 3.73
CA SER A 56 -0.53 -25.24 4.49
C SER A 56 -0.32 -26.72 4.16
N SER A 57 -0.27 -27.58 5.18
CA SER A 57 -0.21 -29.04 4.97
C SER A 57 -1.52 -29.60 4.40
N TYR A 58 -2.54 -28.77 4.21
CA TYR A 58 -3.82 -29.16 3.68
C TYR A 58 -3.81 -29.28 2.15
N PRO A 59 -4.49 -30.29 1.59
CA PRO A 59 -4.69 -30.38 0.15
C PRO A 59 -5.34 -29.11 -0.43
N VAL A 60 -4.81 -28.65 -1.56
CA VAL A 60 -5.38 -27.54 -2.34
C VAL A 60 -6.55 -28.07 -3.17
N ILE A 61 -7.74 -27.49 -2.98
CA ILE A 61 -8.97 -27.81 -3.72
C ILE A 61 -8.99 -27.06 -5.06
N SER A 62 -8.65 -25.78 -5.01
CA SER A 62 -8.55 -24.93 -6.19
C SER A 62 -7.60 -23.77 -5.93
N GLU A 63 -7.02 -23.24 -7.00
CA GLU A 63 -6.12 -22.10 -6.91
C GLU A 63 -6.39 -21.05 -8.00
N GLY A 64 -6.04 -19.82 -7.68
CA GLY A 64 -6.09 -18.68 -8.58
C GLY A 64 -4.80 -17.92 -8.43
N VAL A 65 -4.15 -17.64 -9.56
CA VAL A 65 -2.83 -17.01 -9.61
C VAL A 65 -2.91 -15.77 -10.50
N LEU A 66 -2.33 -14.66 -10.04
CA LEU A 66 -2.13 -13.46 -10.83
C LEU A 66 -0.67 -13.02 -10.73
N ILE A 67 0.05 -13.18 -11.84
CA ILE A 67 1.46 -12.78 -12.01
C ILE A 67 1.53 -11.73 -13.11
N ALA A 68 2.36 -10.71 -12.92
CA ALA A 68 2.69 -9.74 -13.96
C ALA A 68 3.63 -10.40 -15.00
N ASP A 69 3.32 -10.27 -16.28
CA ASP A 69 4.15 -10.80 -17.37
C ASP A 69 5.22 -9.79 -17.86
N GLY A 70 5.10 -8.54 -17.39
CA GLY A 70 6.10 -7.48 -17.47
C GLY A 70 5.69 -6.34 -18.40
N PRO A 71 6.30 -5.16 -18.25
CA PRO A 71 5.93 -3.99 -19.04
C PRO A 71 6.10 -4.25 -20.54
N TYR A 72 5.06 -3.95 -21.31
CA TYR A 72 5.01 -4.09 -22.77
C TYR A 72 5.23 -5.52 -23.27
N LYS A 73 4.92 -6.52 -22.45
CA LYS A 73 4.89 -7.94 -22.83
C LYS A 73 3.47 -8.47 -22.68
N GLY A 74 3.21 -9.61 -23.32
CA GLY A 74 1.98 -10.40 -23.15
C GLY A 74 0.69 -9.57 -23.12
N LEU A 75 -0.05 -9.72 -22.02
CA LEU A 75 -1.31 -9.03 -21.77
C LEU A 75 -1.06 -7.83 -20.87
N ASP A 76 -1.76 -6.71 -21.10
CA ASP A 76 -1.70 -5.60 -20.16
C ASP A 76 -2.23 -5.99 -18.76
N ALA A 77 -1.87 -5.20 -17.75
CA ALA A 77 -2.29 -5.38 -16.37
C ALA A 77 -3.80 -5.60 -16.21
N TYR A 78 -4.63 -4.84 -16.93
CA TYR A 78 -6.09 -4.95 -16.84
C TYR A 78 -6.59 -6.28 -17.40
N ALA A 79 -6.02 -6.74 -18.51
CA ALA A 79 -6.34 -8.04 -19.09
C ALA A 79 -5.91 -9.19 -18.17
N LEU A 80 -4.70 -9.14 -17.60
CA LEU A 80 -4.24 -10.11 -16.60
C LEU A 80 -5.19 -10.20 -15.39
N ILE A 81 -5.56 -9.05 -14.83
CA ILE A 81 -6.49 -8.98 -13.69
C ILE A 81 -7.88 -9.50 -14.06
N LYS A 82 -8.40 -9.16 -15.26
CA LYS A 82 -9.70 -9.65 -15.72
C LYS A 82 -9.70 -11.16 -15.94
N ASN A 83 -8.60 -11.74 -16.40
CA ASN A 83 -8.46 -13.19 -16.53
C ASN A 83 -8.44 -13.88 -15.17
N PHE A 84 -7.79 -13.28 -14.17
CA PHE A 84 -7.74 -13.81 -12.81
C PHE A 84 -9.07 -13.70 -12.06
N ALA A 85 -9.68 -12.51 -12.03
CA ALA A 85 -10.81 -12.21 -11.15
C ALA A 85 -12.14 -11.98 -11.89
N GLY A 86 -12.16 -12.03 -13.21
CA GLY A 86 -13.32 -11.80 -14.06
C GLY A 86 -13.42 -10.35 -14.58
N PRO A 87 -14.28 -10.10 -15.59
CA PRO A 87 -14.30 -8.84 -16.34
C PRO A 87 -14.69 -7.60 -15.54
N ARG A 88 -15.40 -7.75 -14.42
CA ARG A 88 -15.87 -6.64 -13.55
C ARG A 88 -15.12 -6.53 -12.22
N SER A 89 -13.91 -7.10 -12.17
CA SER A 89 -13.08 -7.18 -10.96
C SER A 89 -12.33 -5.89 -10.64
N ILE A 90 -12.26 -4.93 -11.55
CA ILE A 90 -11.44 -3.71 -11.41
C ILE A 90 -12.34 -2.52 -11.09
N GLU A 91 -12.05 -1.82 -10.00
CA GLU A 91 -12.62 -0.52 -9.62
C GLU A 91 -11.49 0.51 -9.63
N SER A 92 -11.16 1.00 -10.83
CA SER A 92 -10.05 1.92 -11.09
C SER A 92 -10.57 3.20 -11.75
N PRO A 93 -10.03 4.40 -11.41
CA PRO A 93 -10.55 5.67 -11.93
C PRO A 93 -10.65 5.70 -13.46
N GLY A 94 -9.56 5.41 -14.17
CA GLY A 94 -9.49 5.50 -15.64
C GLY A 94 -10.48 4.61 -16.42
N LEU A 95 -11.21 3.71 -15.75
CA LEU A 95 -12.31 2.94 -16.35
C LEU A 95 -13.62 3.72 -16.48
N TYR A 96 -13.71 4.92 -15.89
CA TYR A 96 -14.93 5.72 -15.90
C TYR A 96 -14.71 7.05 -16.62
N ALA A 97 -15.60 7.37 -17.56
CA ALA A 97 -15.48 8.57 -18.40
C ALA A 97 -15.39 9.90 -17.61
N ASN A 98 -15.91 9.94 -16.39
CA ASN A 98 -15.93 11.11 -15.51
C ASN A 98 -14.86 11.08 -14.39
N ASN A 99 -13.93 10.12 -14.43
CA ASN A 99 -12.95 9.90 -13.38
C ASN A 99 -11.54 9.65 -13.95
N HIS A 100 -10.84 10.72 -14.30
CA HIS A 100 -9.46 10.66 -14.81
C HIS A 100 -9.25 9.69 -16.01
N PRO A 101 -10.05 9.81 -17.08
CA PRO A 101 -9.90 8.94 -18.25
C PRO A 101 -8.58 9.23 -18.99
N GLY A 102 -7.99 8.19 -19.58
CA GLY A 102 -6.77 8.30 -20.39
C GLY A 102 -5.47 8.07 -19.63
N GLU A 103 -5.48 8.11 -18.30
CA GLU A 103 -4.34 7.76 -17.46
C GLU A 103 -4.39 6.30 -17.00
N PRO A 104 -3.27 5.56 -17.05
CA PRO A 104 -3.21 4.20 -16.52
C PRO A 104 -3.02 4.20 -15.01
N HIS A 105 -4.05 3.84 -14.25
CA HIS A 105 -3.95 3.67 -12.79
C HIS A 105 -3.46 2.30 -12.34
N ILE A 106 -3.44 1.31 -13.23
CA ILE A 106 -2.85 0.00 -12.97
C ILE A 106 -2.00 -0.38 -14.19
N TYR A 107 -0.71 -0.60 -13.97
CA TYR A 107 0.22 -1.00 -15.03
C TYR A 107 1.29 -1.92 -14.48
N GLU A 108 2.06 -2.51 -15.37
CA GLU A 108 3.18 -3.37 -15.00
C GLU A 108 4.50 -2.61 -14.98
N ALA A 109 5.35 -2.98 -14.04
CA ALA A 109 6.72 -2.52 -13.94
C ALA A 109 7.62 -3.70 -13.56
N LYS A 110 8.92 -3.44 -13.45
CA LYS A 110 9.91 -4.43 -13.04
C LYS A 110 10.91 -3.83 -12.09
N ASP A 111 11.28 -4.57 -11.04
CA ASP A 111 12.43 -4.22 -10.21
C ASP A 111 13.32 -5.44 -9.92
N ALA A 112 14.45 -5.20 -9.24
CA ALA A 112 15.47 -6.21 -8.97
C ALA A 112 15.09 -7.18 -7.84
N VAL A 113 14.05 -6.89 -7.05
CA VAL A 113 13.70 -7.67 -5.84
C VAL A 113 12.67 -8.74 -6.18
N VAL A 114 11.55 -8.33 -6.80
CA VAL A 114 10.44 -9.26 -7.12
C VAL A 114 10.30 -9.53 -8.62
N GLY A 115 11.04 -8.83 -9.47
CA GLY A 115 10.88 -8.91 -10.90
C GLY A 115 9.64 -8.12 -11.36
N ASN A 116 8.87 -8.73 -12.27
CA ASN A 116 7.66 -8.13 -12.81
C ASN A 116 6.62 -7.95 -11.69
N HIS A 117 5.97 -6.80 -11.66
CA HIS A 117 4.95 -6.49 -10.65
C HIS A 117 3.95 -5.48 -11.18
N PHE A 118 2.82 -5.35 -10.49
CA PHE A 118 1.81 -4.34 -10.76
C PHE A 118 2.07 -3.09 -9.93
N VAL A 119 1.80 -1.93 -10.53
CA VAL A 119 1.82 -0.62 -9.88
C VAL A 119 0.39 -0.09 -9.88
N PHE A 120 -0.12 0.21 -8.69
CA PHE A 120 -1.42 0.84 -8.50
C PHE A 120 -1.19 2.29 -8.13
N THR A 121 -1.83 3.22 -8.85
CA THR A 121 -1.65 4.64 -8.61
C THR A 121 -2.93 5.38 -8.26
N LEU A 122 -2.80 6.45 -7.48
CA LEU A 122 -3.87 7.41 -7.18
C LEU A 122 -3.34 8.84 -7.17
N HIS A 123 -4.10 9.73 -7.80
CA HIS A 123 -3.86 11.16 -7.92
C HIS A 123 -4.84 11.90 -7.01
N LYS A 124 -4.33 12.54 -5.95
CA LYS A 124 -5.15 13.16 -4.89
C LYS A 124 -6.23 14.10 -5.45
N ASN A 125 -5.88 14.93 -6.43
CA ASN A 125 -6.77 15.98 -6.92
C ASN A 125 -7.63 15.57 -8.13
N ASN A 126 -7.36 14.42 -8.74
CA ASN A 126 -7.97 14.03 -10.02
C ASN A 126 -8.89 12.81 -9.87
N ASP A 127 -8.54 11.86 -9.00
CA ASP A 127 -9.23 10.58 -8.89
C ASP A 127 -10.41 10.62 -7.90
N LYS A 128 -11.40 9.75 -8.11
CA LYS A 128 -12.64 9.64 -7.32
C LYS A 128 -12.96 8.18 -7.00
N ASP A 129 -13.99 7.93 -6.20
CA ASP A 129 -14.56 6.58 -6.01
C ASP A 129 -15.49 6.21 -7.18
N ARG A 130 -14.92 5.54 -8.19
CA ARG A 130 -15.64 5.07 -9.39
C ARG A 130 -16.31 6.23 -10.14
N ASP A 131 -17.49 6.01 -10.72
CA ASP A 131 -18.29 7.02 -11.42
C ASP A 131 -19.25 7.81 -10.51
N VAL A 132 -19.15 7.65 -9.19
CA VAL A 132 -20.14 8.15 -8.22
C VAL A 132 -19.85 9.59 -7.80
N VAL A 133 -20.37 10.56 -8.58
CA VAL A 133 -20.14 12.01 -8.39
C VAL A 133 -20.52 12.53 -7.00
N SER A 134 -21.52 11.93 -6.34
CA SER A 134 -21.96 12.33 -5.00
C SER A 134 -20.99 11.91 -3.89
N ILE A 135 -20.11 10.94 -4.14
CA ILE A 135 -19.09 10.49 -3.17
C ILE A 135 -17.82 11.31 -3.40
N LYS A 136 -17.53 12.22 -2.45
CA LYS A 136 -16.36 13.10 -2.49
C LYS A 136 -15.37 12.87 -1.35
N ASP A 137 -15.70 11.96 -0.43
CA ASP A 137 -14.92 11.75 0.80
C ASP A 137 -13.90 10.61 0.71
N ARG A 138 -13.68 10.05 -0.49
CA ARG A 138 -12.77 8.91 -0.74
C ARG A 138 -12.38 8.74 -2.22
N GLN A 139 -11.29 8.01 -2.45
CA GLN A 139 -10.80 7.57 -3.76
C GLN A 139 -10.62 6.05 -3.77
N ARG A 140 -10.74 5.42 -4.94
CA ARG A 140 -10.52 3.98 -5.09
C ARG A 140 -9.76 3.66 -6.37
N ASN A 141 -8.73 2.85 -6.23
CA ASN A 141 -8.11 2.06 -7.29
C ASN A 141 -7.86 0.65 -6.75
N GLU A 142 -8.74 -0.29 -7.03
CA GLU A 142 -8.77 -1.60 -6.35
C GLU A 142 -9.24 -2.74 -7.26
N ILE A 143 -8.67 -3.93 -7.07
CA ILE A 143 -9.14 -5.19 -7.67
C ILE A 143 -9.89 -6.02 -6.63
N LYS A 144 -10.86 -6.84 -7.06
CA LYS A 144 -11.71 -7.62 -6.15
C LYS A 144 -12.21 -8.93 -6.74
N GLY A 145 -12.46 -9.90 -5.86
CA GLY A 145 -13.45 -10.94 -6.15
C GLY A 145 -14.86 -10.33 -6.27
N TYR A 146 -15.78 -10.98 -6.97
CA TYR A 146 -17.20 -10.63 -7.00
C TYR A 146 -18.05 -11.83 -7.40
N ALA A 147 -19.38 -11.66 -7.46
CA ALA A 147 -20.31 -12.77 -7.73
C ALA A 147 -20.02 -13.53 -9.04
N GLY A 148 -19.45 -12.87 -10.05
CA GLY A 148 -19.06 -13.47 -11.33
C GLY A 148 -17.59 -13.86 -11.41
N SER A 149 -16.83 -13.77 -10.32
CA SER A 149 -15.49 -14.39 -10.23
C SER A 149 -15.62 -15.90 -10.05
N SER A 150 -14.54 -16.63 -10.36
CA SER A 150 -14.38 -18.03 -9.99
C SER A 150 -14.66 -18.27 -8.50
N ASP A 151 -15.17 -19.45 -8.17
CA ASP A 151 -15.40 -19.87 -6.77
C ASP A 151 -14.13 -19.83 -5.94
N THR A 152 -12.95 -19.99 -6.52
CA THR A 152 -11.67 -19.82 -5.80
C THR A 152 -11.53 -18.46 -5.11
N LEU A 153 -12.13 -17.39 -5.65
CA LEU A 153 -12.07 -16.03 -5.07
C LEU A 153 -13.26 -15.71 -4.15
N LYS A 154 -14.10 -16.70 -3.84
CA LYS A 154 -15.29 -16.57 -3.00
C LYS A 154 -15.19 -17.57 -1.85
N ALA A 155 -14.96 -17.07 -0.65
CA ALA A 155 -14.93 -17.89 0.55
C ALA A 155 -16.34 -18.03 1.13
N PHE A 156 -16.87 -19.24 1.13
CA PHE A 156 -18.17 -19.60 1.71
C PHE A 156 -18.02 -20.08 3.15
N LYS A 157 -19.15 -20.21 3.85
CA LYS A 157 -19.20 -20.71 5.23
C LYS A 157 -18.51 -22.07 5.36
N SER A 158 -17.64 -22.21 6.36
CA SER A 158 -16.84 -23.40 6.69
C SER A 158 -15.74 -23.74 5.66
N GLU A 159 -15.48 -22.87 4.69
CA GLU A 159 -14.32 -23.03 3.82
C GLU A 159 -13.07 -22.44 4.47
N VAL A 160 -11.93 -23.00 4.10
CA VAL A 160 -10.63 -22.45 4.41
C VAL A 160 -10.01 -21.88 3.15
N VAL A 161 -9.52 -20.65 3.23
CA VAL A 161 -8.81 -20.00 2.12
C VAL A 161 -7.48 -19.44 2.61
N SER A 162 -6.42 -19.71 1.84
CA SER A 162 -5.16 -19.00 1.97
C SER A 162 -5.03 -17.92 0.89
N TYR A 163 -4.43 -16.80 1.28
CA TYR A 163 -4.07 -15.69 0.42
C TYR A 163 -2.58 -15.44 0.58
N SER A 164 -1.85 -15.37 -0.51
CA SER A 164 -0.44 -14.99 -0.54
C SER A 164 -0.22 -13.92 -1.60
N TRP A 165 0.51 -12.87 -1.27
CA TRP A 165 0.93 -11.85 -2.22
C TRP A 165 2.11 -11.08 -1.67
N LYS A 166 2.80 -10.37 -2.56
CA LYS A 166 3.83 -9.39 -2.19
C LYS A 166 3.26 -8.00 -2.34
N PHE A 167 3.59 -7.10 -1.42
CA PHE A 167 3.30 -5.69 -1.60
C PHE A 167 4.44 -4.79 -1.10
N LYS A 168 4.51 -3.59 -1.67
CA LYS A 168 5.41 -2.52 -1.24
C LYS A 168 4.64 -1.22 -1.24
N LEU A 169 4.78 -0.45 -0.17
CA LEU A 169 4.32 0.94 -0.14
C LEU A 169 5.41 1.83 -0.71
N ASN A 170 5.05 2.88 -1.45
CA ASN A 170 6.04 3.89 -1.86
C ASN A 170 6.79 4.45 -0.64
N GLU A 171 8.07 4.78 -0.81
CA GLU A 171 8.90 5.27 0.30
C GLU A 171 8.34 6.56 0.91
N ASP A 172 7.84 7.45 0.05
CA ASP A 172 7.25 8.74 0.41
C ASP A 172 5.73 8.70 0.63
N ILE A 173 5.12 7.51 0.76
CA ILE A 173 3.67 7.43 0.97
C ILE A 173 3.29 8.17 2.26
N THR A 174 2.19 8.95 2.23
CA THR A 174 1.65 9.60 3.43
C THR A 174 0.25 9.09 3.73
N MET A 175 -0.05 8.90 5.01
CA MET A 175 -1.38 8.49 5.46
C MET A 175 -2.15 9.68 6.03
N SER A 176 -3.47 9.61 5.92
CA SER A 176 -4.35 10.50 6.68
C SER A 176 -4.75 9.85 8.01
N LYS A 177 -5.33 10.62 8.93
CA LYS A 177 -5.99 10.08 10.14
C LYS A 177 -7.21 9.19 9.88
N ASN A 178 -7.72 9.20 8.66
CA ASN A 178 -8.84 8.37 8.21
C ASN A 178 -8.32 7.12 7.50
N PHE A 179 -9.23 6.24 7.10
CA PHE A 179 -8.85 4.95 6.51
C PHE A 179 -8.06 5.10 5.20
N GLY A 180 -7.04 4.24 5.03
CA GLY A 180 -6.37 3.93 3.76
C GLY A 180 -6.18 2.42 3.65
N HIS A 181 -7.09 1.73 2.99
CA HIS A 181 -7.09 0.26 2.89
C HIS A 181 -6.20 -0.20 1.74
N PHE A 182 -5.32 -1.16 2.03
CA PHE A 182 -4.48 -1.84 1.04
C PHE A 182 -4.94 -3.27 0.73
N PHE A 183 -5.57 -3.92 1.71
CA PHE A 183 -6.20 -5.21 1.57
C PHE A 183 -7.48 -5.28 2.40
N GLN A 184 -8.48 -5.99 1.90
CA GLN A 184 -9.76 -6.18 2.58
C GLN A 184 -10.27 -7.61 2.41
N LEU A 185 -10.85 -8.17 3.46
CA LEU A 185 -11.78 -9.28 3.37
C LEU A 185 -13.18 -8.74 3.60
N LYS A 186 -14.04 -8.82 2.58
CA LYS A 186 -15.35 -8.18 2.59
C LYS A 186 -16.46 -9.16 2.21
N ALA A 187 -17.47 -9.25 3.06
CA ALA A 187 -18.69 -9.99 2.77
C ALA A 187 -19.50 -9.39 1.61
N VAL A 188 -20.18 -10.27 0.89
CA VAL A 188 -21.22 -10.02 -0.10
C VAL A 188 -22.47 -10.75 0.43
N ASP A 189 -23.24 -10.04 1.27
CA ASP A 189 -24.27 -10.60 2.15
C ASP A 189 -25.58 -9.78 2.15
N GLY A 190 -25.86 -9.10 1.03
CA GLY A 190 -27.10 -8.33 0.87
C GLY A 190 -27.17 -6.99 1.61
N GLY A 191 -26.14 -6.53 2.34
CA GLY A 191 -26.19 -5.14 2.82
C GLY A 191 -25.13 -4.62 3.79
N VAL A 192 -24.26 -5.46 4.38
CA VAL A 192 -23.30 -4.93 5.36
C VAL A 192 -22.13 -4.28 4.61
N GLY A 193 -22.10 -2.95 4.60
CA GLY A 193 -21.14 -2.16 3.81
C GLY A 193 -19.68 -2.26 4.25
N THR A 194 -19.39 -2.62 5.51
CA THR A 194 -18.03 -2.64 6.05
C THR A 194 -17.27 -3.93 5.71
N PRO A 195 -15.93 -3.92 5.63
CA PRO A 195 -15.11 -5.14 5.59
C PRO A 195 -15.11 -5.89 6.93
N ILE A 196 -14.80 -7.18 6.91
CA ILE A 196 -14.53 -8.03 8.09
C ILE A 196 -13.11 -7.76 8.59
N LEU A 197 -12.14 -7.81 7.69
CA LEU A 197 -10.73 -7.57 7.98
C LEU A 197 -10.19 -6.52 7.02
N THR A 198 -9.31 -5.65 7.49
CA THR A 198 -8.54 -4.74 6.63
C THR A 198 -7.09 -4.68 7.07
N ILE A 199 -6.18 -4.55 6.10
CA ILE A 199 -4.82 -4.06 6.33
C ILE A 199 -4.81 -2.61 5.86
N SER A 200 -4.59 -1.69 6.79
CA SER A 200 -4.82 -0.25 6.55
C SER A 200 -3.66 0.60 7.03
N GLY A 201 -3.25 1.58 6.22
CA GLY A 201 -2.41 2.68 6.68
C GLY A 201 -3.27 3.77 7.33
N ARG A 202 -2.83 4.31 8.49
CA ARG A 202 -3.42 5.48 9.15
C ARG A 202 -2.36 6.29 9.87
N ASP A 203 -2.46 7.61 9.79
CA ASP A 203 -1.74 8.54 10.67
C ASP A 203 -2.67 8.99 11.80
N LYS A 204 -2.81 8.15 12.83
CA LYS A 204 -3.62 8.43 14.00
C LYS A 204 -2.79 8.16 15.24
N GLU A 205 -2.33 9.24 15.88
CA GLU A 205 -1.38 9.16 17.00
C GLU A 205 -0.10 8.41 16.58
N GLY A 206 0.39 8.75 15.38
CA GLY A 206 1.51 8.10 14.70
C GLY A 206 1.10 7.43 13.39
N GLU A 207 2.09 7.17 12.54
CA GLU A 207 1.93 6.51 11.25
C GLU A 207 1.99 4.97 11.40
N TRP A 208 0.87 4.30 11.17
CA TRP A 208 0.73 2.86 11.41
C TRP A 208 0.22 2.12 10.18
N LEU A 209 0.75 0.92 9.94
CA LEU A 209 0.03 -0.14 9.23
C LEU A 209 -0.69 -0.99 10.27
N GLU A 210 -2.01 -1.07 10.17
CA GLU A 210 -2.86 -1.74 11.13
C GLU A 210 -3.63 -2.89 10.50
N VAL A 211 -3.75 -3.97 11.26
CA VAL A 211 -4.68 -5.07 10.97
C VAL A 211 -5.92 -4.82 11.80
N ILE A 212 -7.03 -4.51 11.14
CA ILE A 212 -8.29 -4.13 11.79
C ILE A 212 -9.34 -5.17 11.49
N HIS A 213 -9.90 -5.77 12.53
CA HIS A 213 -11.07 -6.62 12.47
C HIS A 213 -12.32 -5.83 12.83
N THR A 214 -13.43 -6.11 12.16
CA THR A 214 -14.70 -5.41 12.40
C THR A 214 -15.80 -6.44 12.57
N ILE A 215 -16.63 -6.27 13.60
CA ILE A 215 -17.84 -7.07 13.84
C ILE A 215 -18.98 -6.12 14.18
N HIS A 216 -20.14 -6.25 13.52
CA HIS A 216 -21.32 -5.41 13.73
C HIS A 216 -21.02 -3.89 13.79
N GLY A 217 -20.06 -3.42 12.97
CA GLY A 217 -19.63 -2.02 12.93
C GLY A 217 -18.59 -1.61 13.99
N LYS A 218 -18.36 -2.43 15.03
CA LYS A 218 -17.28 -2.23 16.00
C LYS A 218 -15.95 -2.62 15.38
N LYS A 219 -14.97 -1.71 15.42
CA LYS A 219 -13.61 -1.92 14.90
C LYS A 219 -12.65 -2.24 16.05
N THR A 220 -11.81 -3.24 15.86
CA THR A 220 -10.73 -3.65 16.77
C THR A 220 -9.43 -3.69 16.01
N VAL A 221 -8.41 -2.94 16.46
CA VAL A 221 -7.04 -3.08 15.95
C VAL A 221 -6.44 -4.32 16.57
N LEU A 222 -6.21 -5.37 15.78
CA LEU A 222 -5.63 -6.63 16.25
C LEU A 222 -4.11 -6.51 16.44
N THR A 223 -3.45 -5.79 15.54
CA THR A 223 -2.03 -5.44 15.64
C THR A 223 -1.75 -4.21 14.79
N LYS A 224 -0.61 -3.57 15.05
CA LYS A 224 -0.09 -2.46 14.24
C LYS A 224 1.43 -2.45 14.22
N VAL A 225 2.00 -2.03 13.10
CA VAL A 225 3.43 -1.78 12.95
C VAL A 225 3.65 -0.34 12.48
N PRO A 226 4.74 0.32 12.90
CA PRO A 226 5.06 1.65 12.41
C PRO A 226 5.31 1.64 10.88
N LEU A 227 4.81 2.64 10.15
CA LEU A 227 4.97 2.69 8.69
C LEU A 227 6.44 2.86 8.28
N GLU A 228 7.22 3.63 9.03
CA GLU A 228 8.65 3.84 8.77
C GLU A 228 9.46 2.54 8.79
N ALA A 229 8.98 1.50 9.48
CA ALA A 229 9.63 0.20 9.49
C ALA A 229 9.46 -0.59 8.17
N ILE A 230 8.52 -0.17 7.32
CA ILE A 230 8.09 -0.93 6.13
C ILE A 230 7.99 -0.14 4.81
N LYS A 231 7.88 1.20 4.83
CA LYS A 231 7.82 2.02 3.60
C LYS A 231 9.04 1.78 2.72
N GLY A 232 8.84 1.68 1.40
CA GLY A 232 9.91 1.41 0.43
C GLY A 232 10.39 -0.05 0.38
N ARG A 233 9.86 -0.95 1.22
CA ARG A 233 10.33 -2.34 1.34
C ARG A 233 9.29 -3.31 0.81
N TRP A 234 9.74 -4.34 0.09
CA TRP A 234 8.87 -5.44 -0.32
C TRP A 234 8.57 -6.35 0.87
N LEU A 235 7.28 -6.60 1.07
CA LEU A 235 6.75 -7.48 2.10
C LEU A 235 6.01 -8.65 1.45
N GLN A 236 6.28 -9.87 1.90
CA GLN A 236 5.46 -11.03 1.61
C GLN A 236 4.37 -11.13 2.67
N VAL A 237 3.11 -11.20 2.23
CA VAL A 237 1.95 -11.45 3.08
C VAL A 237 1.46 -12.87 2.84
N ASN A 238 1.17 -13.59 3.92
CA ASN A 238 0.45 -14.85 3.91
C ASN A 238 -0.67 -14.76 4.93
N ALA A 239 -1.90 -15.00 4.50
CA ALA A 239 -3.07 -15.06 5.35
C ALA A 239 -3.77 -16.40 5.17
N TYR A 240 -4.10 -17.08 6.25
CA TYR A 240 -4.94 -18.26 6.30
C TYR A 240 -6.19 -17.93 7.08
N VAL A 241 -7.35 -18.26 6.52
CA VAL A 241 -8.63 -17.91 7.11
C VAL A 241 -9.56 -19.12 7.08
N ASP A 242 -10.07 -19.50 8.25
CA ASP A 242 -11.23 -20.39 8.39
C ASP A 242 -12.49 -19.52 8.49
N TYR A 243 -13.37 -19.65 7.50
CA TYR A 243 -14.56 -18.79 7.34
C TYR A 243 -15.76 -19.33 8.11
N SER A 244 -15.72 -19.17 9.44
CA SER A 244 -16.86 -19.41 10.34
C SER A 244 -17.00 -18.29 11.37
N ASN A 245 -18.08 -18.33 12.17
CA ASN A 245 -18.30 -17.39 13.28
C ASN A 245 -17.29 -17.64 14.43
N ASP A 246 -16.81 -18.88 14.54
CA ASP A 246 -15.75 -19.38 15.42
C ASP A 246 -14.48 -19.70 14.59
N GLY A 247 -14.16 -18.80 13.68
CA GLY A 247 -13.13 -18.99 12.66
C GLY A 247 -11.71 -18.85 13.19
N LYS A 248 -10.77 -18.85 12.24
CA LYS A 248 -9.34 -18.70 12.49
C LYS A 248 -8.74 -17.67 11.55
N LEU A 249 -7.78 -16.90 12.04
CA LEU A 249 -6.93 -16.02 11.24
C LEU A 249 -5.46 -16.25 11.61
N ASP A 250 -4.68 -16.79 10.68
CA ASP A 250 -3.22 -16.68 10.72
C ASP A 250 -2.78 -15.66 9.68
N LEU A 251 -2.09 -14.59 10.11
CA LEU A 251 -1.56 -13.55 9.24
C LEU A 251 -0.08 -13.33 9.55
N MET A 252 0.75 -13.57 8.54
CA MET A 252 2.18 -13.34 8.59
C MET A 252 2.57 -12.34 7.52
N VAL A 253 3.29 -11.29 7.91
CA VAL A 253 3.91 -10.33 7.00
C VAL A 253 5.41 -10.36 7.23
N THR A 254 6.17 -10.69 6.19
CA THR A 254 7.62 -10.88 6.25
C THR A 254 8.30 -9.88 5.35
N ASP A 255 9.31 -9.21 5.89
CA ASP A 255 10.20 -8.36 5.13
C ASP A 255 11.10 -9.19 4.23
N MET A 256 11.03 -8.96 2.92
CA MET A 256 11.78 -9.77 1.96
C MET A 256 13.27 -9.42 1.93
N THR A 257 13.68 -8.28 2.49
CA THR A 257 15.08 -7.83 2.48
C THR A 257 15.89 -8.55 3.55
N ASN A 258 15.31 -8.73 4.74
CA ASN A 258 16.03 -9.26 5.90
C ASN A 258 15.36 -10.49 6.53
N GLY A 259 14.25 -10.96 5.98
CA GLY A 259 13.52 -12.14 6.45
C GLY A 259 12.76 -11.95 7.77
N ARG A 260 12.73 -10.74 8.33
CA ARG A 260 12.06 -10.47 9.61
C ARG A 260 10.55 -10.51 9.44
N ARG A 261 9.86 -11.26 10.29
CA ARG A 261 8.41 -11.17 10.45
C ARG A 261 8.06 -9.83 11.09
N VAL A 262 7.42 -8.94 10.34
CA VAL A 262 6.94 -7.64 10.85
C VAL A 262 5.58 -7.77 11.50
N ILE A 263 4.75 -8.69 11.01
CA ILE A 263 3.50 -9.13 11.64
C ILE A 263 3.52 -10.65 11.72
N ASP A 264 3.19 -11.17 12.89
CA ASP A 264 2.96 -12.59 13.14
C ASP A 264 1.76 -12.69 14.09
N LEU A 265 0.58 -12.91 13.50
CA LEU A 265 -0.70 -12.91 14.19
C LEU A 265 -1.38 -14.25 13.96
N SER A 266 -1.73 -14.94 15.04
CA SER A 266 -2.51 -16.19 15.01
C SER A 266 -3.64 -16.08 16.01
N LEU A 267 -4.87 -16.05 15.53
CA LEU A 267 -6.09 -15.95 16.33
C LEU A 267 -6.97 -17.16 16.03
N ALA A 268 -7.37 -17.87 17.08
CA ALA A 268 -8.48 -18.80 17.08
C ALA A 268 -9.76 -18.09 17.58
N ASP A 269 -10.92 -18.71 17.36
CA ASP A 269 -12.23 -18.24 17.84
C ASP A 269 -12.55 -16.79 17.42
N ILE A 270 -12.24 -16.46 16.16
CA ILE A 270 -12.48 -15.13 15.58
C ILE A 270 -13.55 -15.20 14.49
N ASP A 271 -14.54 -14.32 14.59
CA ASP A 271 -15.62 -14.22 13.60
C ASP A 271 -15.10 -13.73 12.24
N MET A 272 -14.98 -14.64 11.28
CA MET A 272 -14.49 -14.35 9.93
C MET A 272 -15.58 -14.44 8.87
N LEU A 273 -16.84 -14.59 9.28
CA LEU A 273 -17.97 -14.81 8.37
C LEU A 273 -19.03 -13.72 8.56
N ARG A 274 -19.63 -13.27 7.46
CA ARG A 274 -20.88 -12.50 7.53
C ARG A 274 -21.78 -12.90 6.38
N GLY A 275 -23.07 -12.97 6.67
CA GLY A 275 -24.03 -13.60 5.79
C GLY A 275 -23.92 -15.12 5.87
N GLU A 276 -25.05 -15.77 6.07
CA GLU A 276 -25.15 -17.25 6.10
C GLU A 276 -26.10 -17.78 5.01
N GLY A 277 -26.55 -16.91 4.11
CA GLY A 277 -27.28 -17.30 2.94
C GLY A 277 -26.41 -18.18 2.02
N LYS A 278 -27.07 -19.07 1.27
CA LYS A 278 -26.38 -20.00 0.35
C LYS A 278 -25.42 -19.33 -0.64
N ASN A 279 -25.70 -18.08 -1.01
CA ASN A 279 -24.91 -17.31 -1.96
C ASN A 279 -24.06 -16.22 -1.30
N ASP A 280 -24.04 -16.16 0.03
CA ASP A 280 -23.22 -15.21 0.77
C ASP A 280 -21.78 -15.72 0.81
N PHE A 281 -20.84 -14.83 0.52
CA PHE A 281 -19.42 -15.16 0.53
C PHE A 281 -18.59 -13.97 0.97
N VAL A 282 -17.39 -14.26 1.47
CA VAL A 282 -16.34 -13.27 1.70
C VAL A 282 -15.40 -13.26 0.50
N ARG A 283 -15.03 -12.05 0.05
CA ARG A 283 -14.09 -11.85 -1.06
C ARG A 283 -12.87 -11.04 -0.63
N PRO A 284 -11.72 -11.29 -1.25
CA PRO A 284 -10.57 -10.42 -1.13
C PRO A 284 -10.73 -9.16 -2.01
N LYS A 285 -10.10 -8.07 -1.58
CA LYS A 285 -9.85 -6.87 -2.38
C LYS A 285 -8.43 -6.37 -2.12
N TRP A 286 -7.74 -5.91 -3.17
CA TRP A 286 -6.37 -5.38 -3.10
C TRP A 286 -6.26 -4.09 -3.88
N GLY A 287 -5.57 -3.09 -3.34
CA GLY A 287 -5.32 -1.83 -4.06
C GLY A 287 -5.16 -0.66 -3.11
N ILE A 288 -5.70 0.51 -3.49
CA ILE A 288 -5.72 1.71 -2.67
C ILE A 288 -7.17 2.19 -2.56
N TYR A 289 -7.74 2.07 -1.36
CA TYR A 289 -9.04 2.63 -1.05
C TYR A 289 -8.95 3.53 0.19
N ARG A 290 -8.89 4.85 -0.04
CA ARG A 290 -8.56 5.84 0.99
C ARG A 290 -9.61 6.93 1.14
N SER A 291 -9.72 7.48 2.34
CA SER A 291 -10.54 8.65 2.61
C SER A 291 -9.84 9.95 2.21
N LEU A 292 -10.63 10.94 1.80
CA LEU A 292 -10.22 12.33 1.55
C LEU A 292 -10.65 13.30 2.66
N ARG A 293 -11.22 12.81 3.78
CA ARG A 293 -11.68 13.68 4.88
C ARG A 293 -10.56 14.46 5.58
N SER A 294 -9.30 14.07 5.37
CA SER A 294 -8.11 14.79 5.84
C SER A 294 -7.06 14.77 4.74
N GLN A 295 -7.48 15.23 3.57
CA GLN A 295 -6.67 15.29 2.35
C GLN A 295 -5.45 16.22 2.45
N ASP A 296 -5.45 17.14 3.41
CA ASP A 296 -4.33 18.02 3.75
C ASP A 296 -3.11 17.24 4.29
N MET A 297 -3.33 16.05 4.85
CA MET A 297 -2.26 15.13 5.28
C MET A 297 -1.72 14.27 4.13
N LEU A 298 -2.44 14.23 3.01
CA LEU A 298 -2.05 13.45 1.84
C LEU A 298 -1.16 14.33 0.95
N ARG A 299 -0.05 13.78 0.48
CA ARG A 299 0.84 14.50 -0.45
C ARG A 299 0.16 14.83 -1.77
N GLU A 300 0.66 15.84 -2.47
CA GLU A 300 0.11 16.29 -3.76
C GLU A 300 0.47 15.34 -4.90
N GLU A 301 1.62 14.71 -4.79
CA GLU A 301 2.17 13.79 -5.78
C GLU A 301 1.37 12.49 -5.87
N GLU A 302 1.55 11.80 -7.00
CA GLU A 302 0.94 10.50 -7.26
C GLU A 302 1.34 9.46 -6.20
N GLU A 303 0.34 8.81 -5.62
CA GLU A 303 0.52 7.73 -4.66
C GLU A 303 0.66 6.39 -5.34
N LYS A 304 1.62 5.58 -4.89
CA LYS A 304 1.90 4.27 -5.48
C LYS A 304 1.91 3.18 -4.43
N VAL A 305 1.25 2.07 -4.76
CA VAL A 305 1.39 0.80 -4.05
C VAL A 305 1.69 -0.27 -5.09
N PHE A 306 2.68 -1.09 -4.81
CA PHE A 306 3.16 -2.12 -5.71
C PHE A 306 2.67 -3.47 -5.20
N PHE A 307 2.26 -4.35 -6.12
CA PHE A 307 1.80 -5.70 -5.79
C PHE A 307 2.41 -6.73 -6.74
N ALA A 308 2.72 -7.92 -6.25
CA ALA A 308 3.21 -9.03 -7.06
C ALA A 308 2.73 -10.37 -6.51
N ASP A 309 2.79 -11.39 -7.37
CA ASP A 309 2.66 -12.81 -7.01
C ASP A 309 1.42 -13.14 -6.18
N PHE A 310 0.24 -12.77 -6.67
CA PHE A 310 -0.99 -13.12 -5.99
C PHE A 310 -1.30 -14.60 -6.17
N LEU A 311 -1.61 -15.25 -5.05
CA LEU A 311 -2.07 -16.63 -4.97
C LEU A 311 -3.26 -16.69 -4.00
N VAL A 312 -4.34 -17.31 -4.44
CA VAL A 312 -5.49 -17.65 -3.59
C VAL A 312 -5.72 -19.15 -3.71
N GLN A 313 -5.78 -19.86 -2.59
CA GLN A 313 -6.03 -21.29 -2.59
C GLN A 313 -7.18 -21.63 -1.65
N LYS A 314 -8.15 -22.40 -2.14
CA LYS A 314 -9.09 -23.10 -1.27
C LYS A 314 -8.44 -24.37 -0.76
N LEU A 315 -8.55 -24.60 0.55
CA LEU A 315 -7.87 -25.68 1.22
C LEU A 315 -8.87 -26.64 1.83
N GLN A 316 -8.53 -27.92 1.85
CA GLN A 316 -9.29 -28.97 2.52
C GLN A 316 -8.67 -29.24 3.89
N PRO A 317 -9.12 -28.59 4.99
CA PRO A 317 -8.61 -28.88 6.31
C PRO A 317 -8.84 -30.35 6.69
N SER A 318 -7.93 -30.92 7.47
CA SER A 318 -8.14 -32.23 8.11
C SER A 318 -9.45 -32.16 8.91
N SER A 319 -10.29 -33.21 8.80
CA SER A 319 -11.54 -33.29 9.57
C SER A 319 -11.26 -33.05 11.05
N LYS A 320 -11.92 -32.04 11.65
CA LYS A 320 -11.91 -31.84 13.10
C LYS A 320 -12.48 -33.11 13.74
N SER A 321 -11.65 -33.86 14.48
CA SER A 321 -12.05 -35.04 15.25
C SER A 321 -12.93 -34.67 16.44
#